data_AF-A0A1B9DWF4-F1
#
_entry.id   AF-A0A1B9DWF4-F1
#
_cell.length_a   1.000
_cell.length_b   1.000
_cell.length_c   1.000
_cell.angle_alpha   90.00
_cell.angle_beta   90.00
_cell.angle_gamma   90.00
#
_symmetry.space_group_name_H-M   'P 1'
#
loop_
_entity.id
_entity.type
_entity.pdbx_description
1 polymer ?
#
loop_
_entity_poly.entity_id
_entity_poly.type
_entity_poly.pdbx_seq_one_letter_code
_entity_poly.pdbx_strand_id
1 'polypeptide(L)'
;MENKKVIRINKVLRELNISLDRAVDYLKDKGINIESNPNTKISDDVYNILCGQFAGDRGKKEASKEVGEEKRKEKVALRLEREKEIENIQFKDKKHHQLVSNIVDNTNANFYLLDSNSDNKNKSSKPFNEGFSEVIFSNKEYLAITNKISIGDILISKSILTNNNEAYLKVKEIGIVTESLNRRNKFDVAWIIKNQNIDIKISEISNFRSIIVEPSKSVLKKIFAKVESKDVKKLGDALSVLNSELQSNQLKPNITTIPGLLCDSEIGEDHLDIKKDVEAFARVIGAKSFTPPLAIALLGK
;
A
#
# COMPACT_ATOMS: atom_id res chain seq x y z
N MET A 1 -88.63 11.85 -0.09
CA MET A 1 -88.60 10.54 0.60
C MET A 1 -87.19 10.02 0.54
N GLU A 2 -86.53 9.88 1.68
CA GLU A 2 -85.12 9.48 1.76
C GLU A 2 -84.96 7.99 1.45
N ASN A 3 -84.11 7.70 0.45
CA ASN A 3 -83.71 6.36 0.09
C ASN A 3 -82.81 5.79 1.19
N LYS A 4 -83.38 5.08 2.18
CA LYS A 4 -82.62 4.28 3.14
C LYS A 4 -81.91 3.14 2.41
N LYS A 5 -80.63 3.33 2.08
CA LYS A 5 -79.76 2.23 1.65
C LYS A 5 -79.56 1.28 2.84
N VAL A 6 -79.59 -0.01 2.54
CA VAL A 6 -79.49 -1.07 3.53
C VAL A 6 -78.13 -1.75 3.35
N ILE A 7 -77.26 -1.62 4.35
CA ILE A 7 -75.90 -2.15 4.35
C ILE A 7 -75.83 -3.38 5.26
N ARG A 8 -75.02 -4.38 4.94
CA ARG A 8 -74.78 -5.53 5.82
C ARG A 8 -73.76 -5.19 6.90
N ILE A 9 -74.02 -5.53 8.15
CA ILE A 9 -73.15 -5.20 9.29
C ILE A 9 -71.73 -5.76 9.13
N ASN A 10 -71.54 -6.99 8.59
CA ASN A 10 -70.20 -7.56 8.31
C ASN A 10 -69.31 -6.69 7.41
N LYS A 11 -69.89 -5.91 6.49
CA LYS A 11 -69.11 -4.97 5.67
C LYS A 11 -68.53 -3.85 6.55
N VAL A 12 -69.35 -3.31 7.44
CA VAL A 12 -69.01 -2.23 8.36
C VAL A 12 -68.00 -2.69 9.41
N LEU A 13 -68.15 -3.91 9.94
CA LEU A 13 -67.20 -4.51 10.89
C LEU A 13 -65.80 -4.66 10.29
N ARG A 14 -65.71 -5.05 9.01
CA ARG A 14 -64.43 -5.18 8.29
C ARG A 14 -63.81 -3.81 7.99
N GLU A 15 -64.63 -2.82 7.66
CA GLU A 15 -64.18 -1.46 7.37
C GLU A 15 -63.70 -0.72 8.63
N LEU A 16 -64.36 -0.93 9.77
CA LEU A 16 -64.01 -0.34 11.07
C LEU A 16 -63.09 -1.24 11.92
N ASN A 17 -62.81 -2.47 11.48
CA ASN A 17 -62.01 -3.48 12.18
C ASN A 17 -62.46 -3.72 13.63
N ILE A 18 -63.78 -3.81 13.84
CA ILE A 18 -64.41 -4.05 15.14
C ILE A 18 -65.09 -5.42 15.17
N SER A 19 -65.10 -6.07 16.34
CA SER A 19 -65.84 -7.31 16.56
C SER A 19 -67.36 -7.07 16.54
N LEU A 20 -68.13 -8.05 16.06
CA LEU A 20 -69.59 -8.00 16.02
C LEU A 20 -70.18 -7.69 17.40
N ASP A 21 -69.70 -8.35 18.45
CA ASP A 21 -70.21 -8.20 19.82
C ASP A 21 -70.11 -6.75 20.31
N ARG A 22 -68.93 -6.13 20.13
CA ARG A 22 -68.68 -4.72 20.47
C ARG A 22 -69.58 -3.74 19.70
N ALA A 23 -69.88 -4.03 18.44
CA ALA A 23 -70.81 -3.23 17.65
C ALA A 23 -72.25 -3.39 18.15
N VAL A 24 -72.67 -4.62 18.48
CA VAL A 24 -74.01 -4.91 19.01
C VAL A 24 -74.21 -4.26 20.39
N ASP A 25 -73.23 -4.34 21.28
CA ASP A 25 -73.30 -3.72 22.61
C ASP A 25 -73.41 -2.19 22.52
N TYR A 26 -72.60 -1.57 21.65
CA TYR A 26 -72.67 -0.11 21.44
C TYR A 26 -74.02 0.34 20.85
N LEU A 27 -74.62 -0.48 19.98
CA LEU A 27 -75.92 -0.17 19.39
C LEU A 27 -77.06 -0.36 20.40
N LYS A 28 -76.96 -1.36 21.27
CA LYS A 28 -77.88 -1.55 22.42
C LYS A 28 -77.84 -0.35 23.36
N ASP A 29 -76.65 0.17 23.67
CA ASP A 29 -76.49 1.37 24.52
C ASP A 29 -77.11 2.63 23.90
N LYS A 30 -77.20 2.69 22.57
CA LYS A 30 -77.87 3.78 21.83
C LYS A 30 -79.37 3.55 21.64
N GLY A 31 -79.92 2.47 22.19
CA GLY A 31 -81.34 2.12 22.08
C GLY A 31 -81.74 1.45 20.77
N ILE A 32 -80.78 0.95 19.98
CA ILE A 32 -81.01 0.28 18.70
C ILE A 32 -80.71 -1.21 18.87
N ASN A 33 -81.76 -2.03 18.97
CA ASN A 33 -81.59 -3.47 19.13
C ASN A 33 -81.40 -4.16 17.76
N ILE A 34 -80.27 -4.84 17.59
CA ILE A 34 -79.88 -5.52 16.34
C ILE A 34 -79.55 -6.97 16.67
N GLU A 35 -79.99 -7.89 15.81
CA GLU A 35 -79.66 -9.31 15.93
C GLU A 35 -78.14 -9.52 15.74
N SER A 36 -77.52 -10.31 16.64
CA SER A 36 -76.10 -10.71 16.60
C SER A 36 -75.76 -11.66 15.43
N ASN A 37 -76.28 -11.38 14.25
CA ASN A 37 -75.99 -12.10 13.02
C ASN A 37 -75.09 -11.22 12.12
N PRO A 38 -73.95 -11.73 11.63
CA PRO A 38 -73.07 -10.99 10.70
C PRO A 38 -73.78 -10.51 9.42
N ASN A 39 -74.86 -11.19 9.03
CA ASN A 39 -75.62 -10.86 7.83
C ASN A 39 -76.77 -9.87 8.08
N THR A 40 -76.92 -9.38 9.32
CA THR A 40 -77.96 -8.41 9.65
C THR A 40 -77.83 -7.15 8.80
N LYS A 41 -78.98 -6.71 8.31
CA LYS A 41 -79.16 -5.51 7.51
C LYS A 41 -79.34 -4.32 8.44
N ILE A 42 -78.49 -3.32 8.30
CA ILE A 42 -78.52 -2.07 9.06
C ILE A 42 -78.81 -0.89 8.14
N SER A 43 -79.40 0.18 8.69
CA SER A 43 -79.62 1.43 7.97
C SER A 43 -78.34 2.27 7.92
N ASP A 44 -78.27 3.19 6.96
CA ASP A 44 -77.19 4.18 6.87
C ASP A 44 -77.03 5.02 8.16
N ASP A 45 -78.11 5.30 8.88
CA ASP A 45 -78.06 6.03 10.17
C ASP A 45 -77.23 5.27 11.21
N VAL A 46 -77.43 3.95 11.30
CA VAL A 46 -76.69 3.04 12.19
C VAL A 46 -75.22 2.94 11.77
N TYR A 47 -74.96 2.90 10.45
CA TYR A 47 -73.61 2.95 9.91
C TYR A 47 -72.87 4.23 10.31
N ASN A 48 -73.51 5.40 10.20
CA ASN A 48 -72.91 6.68 10.57
C ASN A 48 -72.59 6.77 12.07
N ILE A 49 -73.44 6.19 12.93
CA ILE A 49 -73.20 6.13 14.39
C ILE A 49 -71.99 5.25 14.72
N LEU A 50 -71.84 4.10 14.05
CA LEU A 50 -70.67 3.22 14.21
C LEU A 50 -69.40 3.88 13.67
N CYS A 51 -69.47 4.49 12.50
CA CYS A 51 -68.35 5.25 11.92
C CYS A 51 -67.90 6.39 12.84
N GLY A 52 -68.83 7.16 13.43
CA GLY A 52 -68.48 8.25 14.33
C GLY A 52 -67.68 7.83 15.56
N GLN A 53 -67.97 6.64 16.12
CA GLN A 53 -67.29 6.13 17.32
C GLN A 53 -66.00 5.35 17.00
N PHE A 54 -65.99 4.57 15.91
CA PHE A 54 -64.93 3.61 15.63
C PHE A 54 -64.01 3.99 14.46
N ALA A 55 -64.28 5.06 13.70
CA ALA A 55 -63.38 5.53 12.63
C ALA A 55 -61.98 5.93 13.16
N GLY A 56 -61.86 6.33 14.43
CA GLY A 56 -60.58 6.66 15.05
C GLY A 56 -59.59 5.49 15.16
N ASP A 57 -60.06 4.24 15.18
CA ASP A 57 -59.20 3.05 15.23
C ASP A 57 -58.56 2.73 13.87
N ARG A 58 -59.13 3.21 12.76
CA ARG A 58 -58.56 3.08 11.41
C ARG A 58 -57.30 3.94 11.24
N GLY A 59 -57.33 5.19 11.70
CA GLY A 59 -56.20 6.12 11.59
C GLY A 59 -54.97 5.69 12.40
N LYS A 60 -55.15 5.02 13.54
CA LYS A 60 -54.04 4.53 14.37
C LYS A 60 -53.25 3.39 13.72
N LYS A 61 -53.87 2.60 12.84
CA LYS A 61 -53.22 1.48 12.13
C LYS A 61 -52.46 1.94 10.89
N GLU A 62 -52.97 2.95 10.18
CA GLU A 62 -52.29 3.56 9.03
C GLU A 62 -51.04 4.32 9.47
N ALA A 63 -51.14 5.15 10.52
CA ALA A 63 -49.98 5.84 11.11
C ALA A 63 -48.91 4.86 11.65
N SER A 64 -49.32 3.70 12.19
CA SER A 64 -48.38 2.67 12.67
C SER A 64 -47.67 1.92 11.54
N LYS A 65 -48.32 1.75 10.38
CA LYS A 65 -47.71 1.10 9.20
C LYS A 65 -46.67 2.00 8.55
N GLU A 66 -46.97 3.28 8.39
CA GLU A 66 -46.08 4.27 7.78
C GLU A 66 -44.78 4.42 8.59
N VAL A 67 -44.88 4.54 9.91
CA VAL A 67 -43.73 4.55 10.83
C VAL A 67 -42.92 3.24 10.78
N GLY A 68 -43.57 2.12 10.50
CA GLY A 68 -42.92 0.81 10.36
C GLY A 68 -42.10 0.68 9.06
N GLU A 69 -42.59 1.25 7.96
CA GLU A 69 -41.88 1.23 6.68
C GLU A 69 -40.70 2.19 6.65
N GLU A 70 -40.82 3.36 7.27
CA GLU A 70 -39.74 4.35 7.38
C GLU A 70 -38.58 3.81 8.24
N LYS A 71 -38.86 3.26 9.42
CA LYS A 71 -37.87 2.56 10.25
C LYS A 71 -37.22 1.36 9.55
N ARG A 72 -37.95 0.69 8.66
CA ARG A 72 -37.42 -0.45 7.89
C ARG A 72 -36.48 0.02 6.79
N LYS A 73 -36.77 1.14 6.11
CA LYS A 73 -35.90 1.76 5.11
C LYS A 73 -34.59 2.26 5.73
N GLU A 74 -34.64 2.94 6.87
CA GLU A 74 -33.44 3.39 7.59
C GLU A 74 -32.56 2.21 8.03
N LYS A 75 -33.16 1.14 8.56
CA LYS A 75 -32.43 -0.06 8.99
C LYS A 75 -31.78 -0.81 7.82
N VAL A 76 -32.39 -0.76 6.64
CA VAL A 76 -31.83 -1.37 5.42
C VAL A 76 -30.70 -0.51 4.86
N ALA A 77 -30.84 0.81 4.84
CA ALA A 77 -29.77 1.73 4.44
C ALA A 77 -28.51 1.53 5.31
N LEU A 78 -28.67 1.47 6.64
CA LEU A 78 -27.56 1.25 7.57
C LEU A 78 -26.87 -0.12 7.39
N ARG A 79 -27.62 -1.16 6.98
CA ARG A 79 -27.04 -2.49 6.68
C ARG A 79 -26.22 -2.45 5.40
N LEU A 80 -26.75 -1.81 4.35
CA LEU A 80 -26.10 -1.70 3.05
C LEU A 80 -24.81 -0.88 3.13
N GLU A 81 -24.79 0.19 3.94
CA GLU A 81 -23.58 0.98 4.19
C GLU A 81 -22.50 0.16 4.91
N ARG A 82 -22.87 -0.60 5.94
CA ARG A 82 -21.93 -1.50 6.64
C ARG A 82 -21.38 -2.59 5.73
N GLU A 83 -22.22 -3.18 4.88
CA GLU A 83 -21.79 -4.22 3.94
C GLU A 83 -20.78 -3.67 2.92
N LYS A 84 -21.04 -2.47 2.37
CA LYS A 84 -20.10 -1.75 1.50
C LYS A 84 -18.79 -1.40 2.21
N GLU A 85 -18.85 -1.02 3.48
CA GLU A 85 -17.65 -0.70 4.26
C GLU A 85 -16.77 -1.94 4.49
N ILE A 86 -17.39 -3.06 4.86
CA ILE A 86 -16.70 -4.35 5.03
C ILE A 86 -16.09 -4.82 3.72
N GLU A 87 -16.84 -4.74 2.61
CA GLU A 87 -16.33 -5.11 1.29
C GLU A 87 -15.15 -4.23 0.87
N ASN A 88 -15.22 -2.92 1.13
CA ASN A 88 -14.13 -2.00 0.87
C ASN A 88 -12.87 -2.29 1.70
N ILE A 89 -13.02 -2.64 2.98
CA ILE A 89 -11.90 -3.04 3.84
C ILE A 89 -11.27 -4.33 3.31
N GLN A 90 -12.07 -5.36 3.04
CA GLN A 90 -11.57 -6.62 2.51
C GLN A 90 -10.87 -6.45 1.16
N PHE A 91 -11.40 -5.59 0.28
CA PHE A 91 -10.80 -5.30 -1.00
C PHE A 91 -9.47 -4.55 -0.87
N LYS A 92 -9.38 -3.59 0.06
CA LYS A 92 -8.12 -2.88 0.36
C LYS A 92 -7.07 -3.85 0.93
N ASP A 93 -7.45 -4.73 1.84
CA ASP A 93 -6.55 -5.71 2.44
C ASP A 93 -6.03 -6.72 1.41
N LYS A 94 -6.90 -7.23 0.55
CA LYS A 94 -6.50 -8.12 -0.56
C LYS A 94 -5.52 -7.45 -1.51
N LYS A 95 -5.81 -6.20 -1.91
CA LYS A 95 -4.90 -5.41 -2.76
C LYS A 95 -3.56 -5.16 -2.09
N HIS A 96 -3.57 -4.83 -0.80
CA HIS A 96 -2.35 -4.63 -0.04
C HIS A 96 -1.52 -5.90 0.03
N HIS A 97 -2.14 -7.03 0.37
CA HIS A 97 -1.47 -8.33 0.40
C HIS A 97 -0.82 -8.67 -0.95
N GLN A 98 -1.52 -8.42 -2.05
CA GLN A 98 -1.00 -8.66 -3.39
C GLN A 98 0.19 -7.75 -3.72
N LEU A 99 0.13 -6.47 -3.36
CA LEU A 99 1.27 -5.54 -3.51
C LEU A 99 2.50 -6.03 -2.72
N VAL A 100 2.30 -6.46 -1.47
CA VAL A 100 3.37 -7.00 -0.63
C VAL A 100 3.98 -8.26 -1.27
N SER A 101 3.16 -9.18 -1.77
CA SER A 101 3.66 -10.37 -2.46
C SER A 101 4.45 -10.02 -3.72
N ASN A 102 4.01 -9.04 -4.50
CA ASN A 102 4.73 -8.62 -5.69
C ASN A 102 6.11 -8.05 -5.35
N ILE A 103 6.22 -7.26 -4.28
CA ILE A 103 7.52 -6.70 -3.88
C ILE A 103 8.44 -7.78 -3.32
N VAL A 104 7.94 -8.65 -2.44
CA VAL A 104 8.81 -9.64 -1.75
C VAL A 104 9.16 -10.84 -2.65
N ASP A 105 8.24 -11.27 -3.52
CA ASP A 105 8.41 -12.51 -4.29
C ASP A 105 8.77 -12.26 -5.76
N ASN A 106 8.34 -11.15 -6.38
CA ASN A 106 8.54 -10.90 -7.82
C ASN A 106 9.63 -9.87 -8.13
N THR A 107 10.24 -9.22 -7.12
CA THR A 107 11.39 -8.35 -7.37
C THR A 107 12.68 -9.17 -7.31
N ASN A 108 13.61 -8.90 -8.22
CA ASN A 108 14.98 -9.44 -8.15
C ASN A 108 15.85 -8.73 -7.10
N ALA A 109 15.26 -7.83 -6.31
CA ALA A 109 15.98 -7.06 -5.30
C ALA A 109 16.22 -7.92 -4.05
N ASN A 110 17.44 -7.88 -3.54
CA ASN A 110 17.76 -8.46 -2.24
C ASN A 110 17.39 -7.48 -1.13
N PHE A 111 17.01 -8.02 0.03
CA PHE A 111 16.66 -7.21 1.19
C PHE A 111 17.73 -7.35 2.26
N TYR A 112 18.08 -6.25 2.92
CA TYR A 112 19.01 -6.27 4.04
C TYR A 112 18.49 -5.40 5.18
N LEU A 113 18.60 -5.92 6.41
CA LEU A 113 18.28 -5.21 7.65
C LEU A 113 19.54 -4.57 8.23
N LEU A 114 19.54 -3.25 8.39
CA LEU A 114 20.64 -2.46 8.94
C LEU A 114 20.30 -1.98 10.35
N ASP A 115 21.19 -2.18 11.32
CA ASP A 115 21.02 -1.57 12.65
C ASP A 115 21.10 -0.03 12.56
N SER A 116 20.07 0.63 13.07
CA SER A 116 19.95 2.09 13.12
C SER A 116 20.92 2.76 14.11
N ASN A 117 21.49 1.99 15.06
CA ASN A 117 22.38 2.48 16.10
C ASN A 117 23.87 2.40 15.74
N SER A 118 24.23 1.75 14.63
CA SER A 118 25.62 1.74 14.16
C SER A 118 25.90 3.07 13.45
N ASP A 119 26.95 3.79 13.89
CA ASP A 119 27.40 5.11 13.42
C ASP A 119 27.87 5.13 11.94
N ASN A 120 27.03 4.65 11.01
CA ASN A 120 27.31 4.56 9.58
C ASN A 120 26.48 5.55 8.76
N LYS A 121 25.59 6.33 9.40
CA LYS A 121 24.88 7.46 8.77
C LYS A 121 25.69 8.73 8.95
N ASN A 122 26.81 8.86 8.26
CA ASN A 122 27.29 10.19 7.94
C ASN A 122 26.26 10.79 6.98
N LYS A 123 25.34 11.59 7.50
CA LYS A 123 24.51 12.48 6.66
C LYS A 123 25.48 13.46 6.01
N SER A 124 26.10 13.07 4.90
CA SER A 124 26.93 13.98 4.14
C SER A 124 26.02 15.12 3.69
N SER A 125 26.33 16.29 4.22
CA SER A 125 25.73 17.56 3.85
C SER A 125 26.15 17.88 2.42
N LYS A 126 25.52 17.25 1.43
CA LYS A 126 25.47 17.79 0.07
C LYS A 126 24.05 18.29 -0.16
N PRO A 127 23.86 19.60 -0.37
CA PRO A 127 22.56 20.16 -0.68
C PRO A 127 22.32 19.93 -2.17
N PHE A 128 21.73 18.80 -2.51
CA PHE A 128 20.96 18.68 -3.75
C PHE A 128 19.81 17.72 -3.46
N ASN A 129 18.62 18.30 -3.42
CA ASN A 129 17.27 17.75 -3.23
C ASN A 129 17.12 16.23 -2.94
N GLU A 130 16.38 15.97 -1.85
CA GLU A 130 15.60 14.75 -1.62
C GLU A 130 16.33 13.49 -1.13
N GLY A 131 16.75 13.51 0.14
CA GLY A 131 16.48 12.35 1.00
C GLY A 131 17.38 11.11 0.87
N PHE A 132 18.48 11.19 0.12
CA PHE A 132 19.52 10.17 0.07
C PHE A 132 20.38 10.17 1.35
N SER A 133 20.96 9.02 1.71
CA SER A 133 22.01 8.97 2.74
C SER A 133 23.10 7.98 2.37
N GLU A 134 24.35 8.37 2.63
CA GLU A 134 25.51 7.51 2.53
C GLU A 134 25.48 6.48 3.67
N VAL A 135 25.57 5.19 3.32
CA VAL A 135 25.78 4.08 4.26
C VAL A 135 27.16 3.50 4.02
N ILE A 136 27.98 3.49 5.07
CA ILE A 136 29.37 3.05 5.02
C ILE A 136 29.51 1.80 5.89
N PHE A 137 30.20 0.77 5.41
CA PHE A 137 30.51 -0.40 6.24
C PHE A 137 32.02 -0.52 6.46
N SER A 138 32.47 -0.17 7.67
CA SER A 138 33.90 -0.17 8.04
C SER A 138 34.39 -1.51 8.61
N ASN A 139 33.49 -2.37 9.10
CA ASN A 139 33.85 -3.62 9.75
C ASN A 139 34.05 -4.75 8.72
N LYS A 140 35.20 -5.44 8.81
CA LYS A 140 35.60 -6.55 7.94
C LYS A 140 34.69 -7.78 8.06
N GLU A 141 34.05 -7.98 9.21
CA GLU A 141 33.16 -9.14 9.46
C GLU A 141 31.97 -9.20 8.50
N TYR A 142 31.53 -8.06 7.99
CA TYR A 142 30.36 -7.97 7.12
C TYR A 142 30.69 -7.87 5.64
N LEU A 143 31.98 -7.95 5.26
CA LEU A 143 32.45 -7.84 3.87
C LEU A 143 31.73 -8.82 2.93
N ALA A 144 31.47 -10.04 3.41
CA ALA A 144 30.80 -11.07 2.63
C ALA A 144 29.35 -10.71 2.24
N ILE A 145 28.66 -9.93 3.09
CA ILE A 145 27.29 -9.47 2.82
C ILE A 145 27.34 -8.16 2.06
N THR A 146 28.19 -7.21 2.47
CA THR A 146 28.27 -5.90 1.83
C THR A 146 28.71 -5.99 0.37
N ASN A 147 29.59 -6.93 0.02
CA ASN A 147 30.04 -7.13 -1.36
C ASN A 147 28.94 -7.70 -2.27
N LYS A 148 27.86 -8.27 -1.71
CA LYS A 148 26.72 -8.76 -2.47
C LYS A 148 25.69 -7.67 -2.76
N ILE A 149 25.76 -6.55 -2.07
CA ILE A 149 24.81 -5.45 -2.24
C ILE A 149 25.04 -4.82 -3.60
N SER A 150 23.96 -4.74 -4.38
CA SER A 150 23.92 -4.19 -5.73
C SER A 150 22.90 -3.06 -5.85
N ILE A 151 23.00 -2.28 -6.92
CA ILE A 151 22.05 -1.20 -7.21
C ILE A 151 20.66 -1.83 -7.41
N GLY A 152 19.65 -1.25 -6.77
CA GLY A 152 18.28 -1.78 -6.74
C GLY A 152 17.96 -2.67 -5.53
N ASP A 153 18.96 -3.06 -4.72
CA ASP A 153 18.70 -3.77 -3.47
C ASP A 153 18.05 -2.85 -2.42
N ILE A 154 17.29 -3.45 -1.50
CA ILE A 154 16.49 -2.74 -0.51
C ILE A 154 17.14 -2.83 0.87
N LEU A 155 17.34 -1.67 1.50
CA LEU A 155 17.87 -1.56 2.86
C LEU A 155 16.77 -1.12 3.82
N ILE A 156 16.69 -1.80 4.96
CA ILE A 156 15.68 -1.57 5.99
C ILE A 156 16.39 -1.23 7.30
N SER A 157 16.23 -0.01 7.79
CA SER A 157 16.80 0.41 9.07
C SER A 157 15.97 -0.16 10.23
N LYS A 158 16.61 -0.99 11.06
CA LYS A 158 16.01 -1.67 12.22
C LYS A 158 16.64 -1.21 13.54
N SER A 159 15.89 -1.32 14.61
CA SER A 159 16.38 -1.36 16.00
C SER A 159 15.68 -2.49 16.73
N ILE A 160 16.34 -3.11 17.69
CA ILE A 160 15.74 -4.15 18.51
C ILE A 160 15.27 -3.51 19.82
N LEU A 161 14.00 -3.75 20.17
CA LEU A 161 13.42 -3.37 21.45
C LEU A 161 13.03 -4.64 22.21
N THR A 162 13.34 -4.69 23.51
CA THR A 162 12.92 -5.78 24.39
C THR A 162 11.97 -5.22 25.42
N ASN A 163 10.74 -5.76 25.48
CA ASN A 163 9.74 -5.35 26.46
C ASN A 163 9.09 -6.60 27.08
N ASN A 164 9.07 -6.71 28.40
CA ASN A 164 8.42 -7.79 29.15
C ASN A 164 8.73 -9.21 28.61
N ASN A 165 10.01 -9.55 28.42
CA ASN A 165 10.49 -10.83 27.83
C ASN A 165 10.14 -11.08 26.36
N GLU A 166 9.49 -10.13 25.67
CA GLU A 166 9.23 -10.21 24.24
C GLU A 166 10.14 -9.26 23.47
N ALA A 167 10.63 -9.71 22.31
CA ALA A 167 11.46 -8.91 21.44
C ALA A 167 10.67 -8.36 20.26
N TYR A 168 10.91 -7.10 19.94
CA TYR A 168 10.32 -6.39 18.81
C TYR A 168 11.39 -5.84 17.88
N LEU A 169 11.21 -6.07 16.58
CA LEU A 169 11.93 -5.38 15.52
C LEU A 169 11.22 -4.08 15.27
N LYS A 170 11.87 -2.96 15.59
CA LYS A 170 11.39 -1.64 15.23
C LYS A 170 12.03 -1.23 13.91
N VAL A 171 11.24 -1.18 12.85
CA VAL A 171 11.67 -0.70 11.52
C VAL A 171 11.43 0.80 11.47
N LYS A 172 12.49 1.58 11.22
CA LYS A 172 12.46 3.04 11.16
C LYS A 172 12.28 3.58 9.75
N GLU A 173 13.06 3.04 8.81
CA GLU A 173 13.17 3.56 7.45
C GLU A 173 13.42 2.41 6.47
N ILE A 174 12.93 2.57 5.23
CA ILE A 174 13.17 1.63 4.12
C ILE A 174 13.63 2.44 2.92
N GLY A 175 14.72 2.01 2.29
CA GLY A 175 15.33 2.66 1.15
C GLY A 175 15.87 1.71 0.11
N ILE A 176 16.17 2.24 -1.07
CA ILE A 176 16.74 1.50 -2.20
C ILE A 176 18.17 1.99 -2.43
N VAL A 177 19.08 1.06 -2.71
CA VAL A 177 20.46 1.40 -3.10
C VAL A 177 20.45 1.95 -4.52
N THR A 178 20.88 3.19 -4.68
CA THR A 178 20.90 3.88 -5.99
C THR A 178 22.29 3.92 -6.61
N GLU A 179 23.34 3.96 -5.78
CA GLU A 179 24.72 3.95 -6.27
C GLU A 179 25.61 3.09 -5.36
N SER A 180 26.55 2.37 -5.98
CA SER A 180 27.56 1.58 -5.27
C SER A 180 28.96 2.10 -5.59
N LEU A 181 29.56 2.79 -4.63
CA LEU A 181 30.95 3.25 -4.70
C LEU A 181 31.86 2.12 -4.21
N ASN A 182 32.03 1.10 -5.08
CA ASN A 182 32.72 -0.17 -4.81
C ASN A 182 34.13 -0.04 -4.19
N ARG A 183 34.79 1.11 -4.27
CA ARG A 183 36.15 1.29 -3.72
C ARG A 183 36.20 1.44 -2.20
N ARG A 184 35.08 1.65 -1.49
CA ARG A 184 35.07 1.93 -0.03
C ARG A 184 33.91 1.28 0.75
N ASN A 185 33.19 0.32 0.19
CA ASN A 185 31.94 -0.22 0.78
C ASN A 185 30.97 0.90 1.18
N LYS A 186 30.83 1.86 0.27
CA LYS A 186 29.94 3.01 0.41
C LYS A 186 28.79 2.85 -0.56
N PHE A 187 27.59 3.03 -0.03
CA PHE A 187 26.36 2.90 -0.79
C PHE A 187 25.53 4.16 -0.59
N ASP A 188 25.03 4.70 -1.69
CA ASP A 188 24.03 5.76 -1.63
C ASP A 188 22.65 5.14 -1.64
N VAL A 189 21.85 5.53 -0.64
CA VAL A 189 20.56 4.91 -0.36
C VAL A 189 19.48 5.97 -0.42
N ALA A 190 18.54 5.80 -1.35
CA ALA A 190 17.32 6.59 -1.42
C ALA A 190 16.32 6.08 -0.38
N TRP A 191 16.18 6.79 0.75
CA TRP A 191 15.19 6.43 1.77
C TRP A 191 13.80 6.90 1.36
N ILE A 192 12.99 5.98 0.85
CA ILE A 192 11.64 6.25 0.34
C ILE A 192 10.63 6.32 1.47
N ILE A 193 10.75 5.40 2.42
CA ILE A 193 9.85 5.27 3.56
C ILE A 193 10.61 5.72 4.80
N LYS A 194 10.15 6.80 5.44
CA LYS A 194 10.80 7.41 6.61
C LYS A 194 9.86 7.48 7.79
N ASN A 195 10.44 7.53 8.99
CA ASN A 195 9.72 7.73 10.27
C ASN A 195 8.61 6.71 10.53
N GLN A 196 8.77 5.49 10.06
CA GLN A 196 7.87 4.41 10.43
C GLN A 196 8.22 3.96 11.85
N ASN A 197 7.23 3.85 12.73
CA ASN A 197 7.39 3.25 14.05
C ASN A 197 6.74 1.85 14.02
N ILE A 198 7.24 1.00 13.12
CA ILE A 198 6.65 -0.32 12.90
C ILE A 198 7.32 -1.32 13.83
N ASP A 199 6.58 -1.78 14.83
CA ASP A 199 7.02 -2.81 15.77
C ASP A 199 6.51 -4.19 15.36
N ILE A 200 7.45 -5.14 15.22
CA ILE A 200 7.18 -6.51 14.76
C ILE A 200 7.70 -7.47 15.81
N LYS A 201 6.82 -8.32 16.35
CA LYS A 201 7.22 -9.33 17.32
C LYS A 201 8.15 -10.37 16.68
N ILE A 202 9.30 -10.60 17.31
CA ILE A 202 10.32 -11.58 16.89
C ILE A 202 10.45 -12.66 17.97
N SER A 203 10.60 -13.92 17.54
CA SER A 203 10.83 -15.06 18.42
C SER A 203 12.29 -15.22 18.86
N GLU A 204 13.25 -14.90 17.98
CA GLU A 204 14.69 -15.09 18.20
C GLU A 204 15.48 -13.80 17.93
N ILE A 205 15.98 -13.16 18.99
CA ILE A 205 16.77 -11.91 18.89
C ILE A 205 18.13 -12.17 18.23
N SER A 206 18.72 -13.34 18.47
CA SER A 206 20.08 -13.70 18.03
C SER A 206 20.29 -13.51 16.54
N ASN A 207 19.26 -13.82 15.73
CA ASN A 207 19.32 -13.74 14.27
C ASN A 207 19.37 -12.28 13.76
N PHE A 208 19.03 -11.30 14.58
CA PHE A 208 18.95 -9.90 14.20
C PHE A 208 19.97 -9.01 14.92
N ARG A 209 20.87 -9.56 15.74
CA ARG A 209 21.89 -8.77 16.47
C ARG A 209 22.95 -8.15 15.57
N SER A 210 23.24 -8.77 14.43
CA SER A 210 24.26 -8.27 13.52
C SER A 210 23.88 -6.91 12.93
N ILE A 211 24.91 -6.12 12.59
CA ILE A 211 24.75 -4.78 12.00
C ILE A 211 24.00 -4.88 10.68
N ILE A 212 24.35 -5.86 9.84
CA ILE A 212 23.63 -6.19 8.62
C ILE A 212 23.17 -7.65 8.64
N VAL A 213 21.92 -7.89 8.27
CA VAL A 213 21.31 -9.24 8.23
C VAL A 213 20.43 -9.36 6.99
N GLU A 214 20.52 -10.49 6.30
CA GLU A 214 19.56 -10.86 5.26
C GLU A 214 18.31 -11.48 5.92
N PRO A 215 17.14 -10.83 5.86
CA PRO A 215 15.91 -11.34 6.47
C PRO A 215 15.29 -12.46 5.64
N SER A 216 14.64 -13.41 6.32
CA SER A 216 13.81 -14.41 5.65
C SER A 216 12.53 -13.80 5.06
N LYS A 217 12.01 -14.41 3.99
CA LYS A 217 10.78 -13.96 3.31
C LYS A 217 9.58 -13.83 4.25
N SER A 218 9.48 -14.68 5.28
CA SER A 218 8.40 -14.63 6.27
C SER A 218 8.48 -13.37 7.14
N VAL A 219 9.67 -12.91 7.48
CA VAL A 219 9.90 -11.66 8.22
C VAL A 219 9.59 -10.46 7.34
N LEU A 220 10.02 -10.49 6.07
CA LEU A 220 9.69 -9.44 5.10
C LEU A 220 8.18 -9.27 4.93
N LYS A 221 7.44 -10.37 4.77
CA LYS A 221 5.96 -10.33 4.68
C LYS A 221 5.34 -9.71 5.93
N LYS A 222 5.86 -9.99 7.13
CA LYS A 222 5.41 -9.37 8.39
C LYS A 222 5.74 -7.87 8.46
N ILE A 223 6.91 -7.46 7.97
CA ILE A 223 7.30 -6.04 7.89
C ILE A 223 6.31 -5.30 6.99
N PHE A 224 6.22 -5.72 5.73
CA PHE A 224 5.43 -5.02 4.71
C PHE A 224 3.92 -5.13 4.95
N ALA A 225 3.43 -6.17 5.63
CA ALA A 225 2.04 -6.25 6.07
C ALA A 225 1.63 -5.09 7.01
N LYS A 226 2.59 -4.51 7.73
CA LYS A 226 2.33 -3.39 8.66
C LYS A 226 2.70 -2.01 8.07
N VAL A 227 3.25 -1.98 6.85
CA VAL A 227 3.55 -0.74 6.11
C VAL A 227 2.30 -0.30 5.34
N GLU A 228 2.04 1.01 5.27
CA GLU A 228 0.91 1.56 4.53
C GLU A 228 0.96 1.23 3.02
N SER A 229 -0.21 0.93 2.42
CA SER A 229 -0.30 0.60 1.00
C SER A 229 0.22 1.67 0.05
N LYS A 230 0.16 2.95 0.45
CA LYS A 230 0.70 4.07 -0.33
C LYS A 230 2.23 4.00 -0.41
N ASP A 231 2.88 3.68 0.70
CA ASP A 231 4.34 3.64 0.79
C ASP A 231 4.91 2.40 0.11
N VAL A 232 4.21 1.26 0.21
CA VAL A 232 4.51 0.04 -0.55
C VAL A 232 4.48 0.34 -2.06
N LYS A 233 3.48 1.08 -2.55
CA LYS A 233 3.40 1.49 -3.96
C LYS A 233 4.56 2.40 -4.37
N LYS A 234 4.84 3.46 -3.58
CA LYS A 234 5.97 4.36 -3.86
C LYS A 234 7.29 3.60 -3.99
N LEU A 235 7.51 2.60 -3.14
CA LEU A 235 8.71 1.76 -3.19
C LEU A 235 8.76 0.92 -4.48
N GLY A 236 7.64 0.32 -4.87
CA GLY A 236 7.54 -0.40 -6.15
C GLY A 236 7.75 0.49 -7.37
N ASP A 237 7.16 1.69 -7.36
CA ASP A 237 7.30 2.68 -8.44
C ASP A 237 8.76 3.13 -8.56
N ALA A 238 9.42 3.47 -7.46
CA ALA A 238 10.82 3.85 -7.45
C ALA A 238 11.75 2.73 -7.96
N LEU A 239 11.47 1.48 -7.58
CA LEU A 239 12.22 0.32 -8.06
C LEU A 239 12.04 0.14 -9.58
N SER A 240 10.84 0.39 -10.11
CA SER A 240 10.58 0.33 -11.54
C SER A 240 11.32 1.43 -12.32
N VAL A 241 11.37 2.66 -11.78
CA VAL A 241 12.11 3.78 -12.37
C VAL A 241 13.60 3.45 -12.40
N LEU A 242 14.18 3.01 -11.28
CA LEU A 242 15.60 2.64 -11.22
C LEU A 242 15.94 1.51 -12.21
N ASN A 243 15.09 0.49 -12.33
CA ASN A 243 15.31 -0.56 -13.31
C ASN A 243 15.25 -0.05 -14.75
N SER A 244 14.36 0.90 -15.05
CA SER A 244 14.31 1.54 -16.38
C SER A 244 15.54 2.41 -16.67
N GLU A 245 16.05 3.12 -15.68
CA GLU A 245 17.28 3.91 -15.77
C GLU A 245 18.49 3.01 -15.99
N LEU A 246 18.60 1.89 -15.27
CA LEU A 246 19.65 0.90 -15.47
C LEU A 246 19.61 0.31 -16.89
N GLN A 247 18.43 -0.04 -17.39
CA GLN A 247 18.28 -0.56 -18.76
C GLN A 247 18.63 0.48 -19.83
N SER A 248 18.23 1.75 -19.64
CA SER A 248 18.57 2.84 -20.57
C SER A 248 20.07 3.21 -20.56
N ASN A 249 20.74 3.07 -19.41
CA ASN A 249 22.18 3.29 -19.28
C ASN A 249 23.03 2.13 -19.84
N GLN A 250 22.50 0.91 -19.93
CA GLN A 250 23.18 -0.17 -20.66
C GLN A 250 23.13 0.00 -22.19
N LEU A 251 22.19 0.79 -22.71
CA LEU A 251 22.07 1.11 -24.15
C LEU A 251 22.94 2.30 -24.59
N LYS A 252 23.60 3.01 -23.67
CA LYS A 252 24.61 4.01 -24.02
C LYS A 252 25.99 3.44 -23.71
N PRO A 253 26.83 3.11 -24.71
CA PRO A 253 28.24 2.92 -24.43
C PRO A 253 28.72 4.21 -23.76
N ASN A 254 29.29 4.06 -22.57
CA ASN A 254 29.83 5.13 -21.77
C ASN A 254 31.08 5.66 -22.48
N ILE A 255 30.91 6.43 -23.56
CA ILE A 255 31.99 7.16 -24.20
C ILE A 255 32.19 8.43 -23.37
N THR A 256 32.70 8.26 -22.16
CA THR A 256 33.33 9.34 -21.40
C THR A 256 34.83 9.37 -21.72
N THR A 257 35.15 9.38 -23.01
CA THR A 257 36.48 9.71 -23.50
C THR A 257 36.32 10.68 -24.66
N ILE A 258 36.88 11.87 -24.53
CA ILE A 258 37.23 12.67 -25.71
C ILE A 258 38.19 11.78 -26.52
N PRO A 259 37.93 11.49 -27.80
CA PRO A 259 38.87 10.75 -28.61
C PRO A 259 40.17 11.57 -28.66
N GLY A 260 41.25 11.04 -28.07
CA GLY A 260 42.60 11.58 -28.25
C GLY A 260 43.45 11.92 -27.03
N LEU A 261 43.01 11.72 -25.77
CA LEU A 261 43.92 11.94 -24.63
C LEU A 261 43.77 10.94 -23.46
N LEU A 262 44.78 10.08 -23.36
CA LEU A 262 45.40 9.50 -22.15
C LEU A 262 44.66 8.39 -21.39
N CYS A 263 44.84 7.15 -21.84
CA CYS A 263 45.70 6.17 -21.15
C CYS A 263 45.54 4.84 -21.89
N ASP A 264 46.61 4.42 -22.56
CA ASP A 264 46.69 3.08 -23.10
C ASP A 264 46.46 2.07 -21.97
N SER A 265 45.45 1.22 -22.15
CA SER A 265 45.58 -0.15 -21.64
C SER A 265 46.88 -0.68 -22.26
N GLU A 266 47.82 -1.19 -21.44
CA GLU A 266 49.06 -1.83 -21.92
C GLU A 266 48.80 -3.00 -22.88
N ILE A 267 47.52 -3.36 -23.07
CA ILE A 267 47.04 -4.42 -23.93
C ILE A 267 46.01 -3.83 -24.90
N GLY A 268 46.40 -3.77 -26.16
CA GLY A 268 45.58 -3.42 -27.31
C GLY A 268 46.19 -4.03 -28.57
N GLU A 269 45.36 -4.41 -29.54
CA GLU A 269 45.84 -4.84 -30.86
C GLU A 269 46.44 -3.64 -31.60
N ASP A 270 47.69 -3.76 -32.02
CA ASP A 270 48.38 -2.73 -32.80
C ASP A 270 47.93 -2.79 -34.27
N HIS A 271 46.78 -2.18 -34.55
CA HIS A 271 46.20 -2.15 -35.89
C HIS A 271 47.02 -1.34 -36.91
N LEU A 272 47.98 -0.52 -36.44
CA LEU A 272 48.82 0.32 -37.30
C LEU A 272 50.26 -0.20 -37.43
N ASP A 273 50.59 -1.31 -36.75
CA ASP A 273 51.94 -1.92 -36.67
C ASP A 273 53.05 -0.93 -36.25
N ILE A 274 52.67 0.16 -35.54
CA ILE A 274 53.58 1.24 -35.11
C ILE A 274 54.41 0.86 -33.89
N LYS A 275 54.07 -0.24 -33.20
CA LYS A 275 54.79 -0.71 -32.02
C LYS A 275 56.26 -0.97 -32.32
N LYS A 276 56.59 -1.42 -33.53
CA LYS A 276 57.99 -1.62 -33.97
C LYS A 276 58.75 -0.30 -33.99
N ASP A 277 58.14 0.77 -34.49
CA ASP A 277 58.76 2.09 -34.56
C ASP A 277 58.90 2.72 -33.17
N VAL A 278 57.89 2.56 -32.31
CA VAL A 278 57.92 3.02 -30.92
C VAL A 278 59.02 2.30 -30.13
N GLU A 279 59.17 0.99 -30.29
CA GLU A 279 60.24 0.21 -29.65
C GLU A 279 61.63 0.59 -30.17
N ALA A 280 61.78 0.80 -31.48
CA ALA A 280 63.03 1.27 -32.07
C ALA A 280 63.40 2.66 -31.52
N PHE A 281 62.43 3.58 -31.47
CA PHE A 281 62.63 4.91 -30.92
C PHE A 281 62.98 4.89 -29.43
N ALA A 282 62.34 4.03 -28.64
CA ALA A 282 62.65 3.85 -27.21
C ALA A 282 64.09 3.34 -27.01
N ARG A 283 64.56 2.39 -27.84
CA ARG A 283 65.97 1.93 -27.81
C ARG A 283 66.94 3.04 -28.19
N VAL A 284 66.58 3.87 -29.17
CA VAL A 284 67.36 5.04 -29.55
C VAL A 284 67.47 5.97 -28.33
N ILE A 285 66.38 6.47 -27.76
CA ILE A 285 66.41 7.35 -26.58
C ILE A 285 67.18 6.75 -25.40
N GLY A 286 67.09 5.43 -25.19
CA GLY A 286 67.81 4.72 -24.14
C GLY A 286 69.34 4.68 -24.31
N ALA A 287 69.87 4.86 -25.53
CA ALA A 287 71.30 4.75 -25.82
C ALA A 287 72.17 5.92 -25.28
N LYS A 288 71.56 6.97 -24.71
CA LYS A 288 72.18 8.13 -24.02
C LYS A 288 73.21 8.97 -24.80
N SER A 289 73.73 8.52 -25.94
CA SER A 289 74.60 9.31 -26.82
C SER A 289 74.36 8.98 -28.30
N PHE A 290 74.39 9.99 -29.16
CA PHE A 290 74.08 9.88 -30.59
C PHE A 290 75.12 10.59 -31.44
N THR A 291 75.50 9.96 -32.56
CA THR A 291 76.29 10.61 -33.62
C THR A 291 75.62 10.32 -34.97
N PRO A 292 75.05 11.33 -35.66
CA PRO A 292 74.93 12.75 -35.29
C PRO A 292 73.94 13.01 -34.12
N PRO A 293 73.94 14.21 -33.52
CA PRO A 293 72.96 14.61 -32.52
C PRO A 293 71.52 14.34 -32.96
N LEU A 294 70.66 13.90 -32.03
CA LEU A 294 69.28 13.49 -32.29
C LEU A 294 68.47 14.51 -33.14
N ALA A 295 68.73 15.80 -32.93
CA ALA A 295 68.11 16.88 -33.70
C ALA A 295 68.39 16.77 -35.21
N ILE A 296 69.61 16.40 -35.61
CA ILE A 296 70.01 16.24 -37.02
C ILE A 296 69.44 14.93 -37.60
N ALA A 297 69.35 13.88 -36.78
CA ALA A 297 68.80 12.59 -37.20
C ALA A 297 67.28 12.66 -37.46
N LEU A 298 66.54 13.44 -36.68
CA LEU A 298 65.08 13.57 -36.80
C LEU A 298 64.64 14.62 -37.82
N LEU A 299 65.36 15.74 -37.92
CA LEU A 299 64.91 16.89 -38.71
C LEU A 299 65.73 17.10 -39.99
N GLY A 300 66.73 16.25 -40.24
CA GLY A 300 67.70 16.46 -41.31
C GLY A 300 68.67 17.60 -41.00
N LYS A 301 69.52 17.95 -41.97
CA LYS A 301 70.40 19.12 -41.89
C LYS A 301 69.69 20.37 -42.36
#